data_AF-A0A382U211-F1
#
_entry.id   AF-A0A382U211-F1
#
_cell.length_a   1.000
_cell.length_b   1.000
_cell.length_c   1.000
_cell.angle_alpha   90.00
_cell.angle_beta   90.00
_cell.angle_gamma   90.00
#
_symmetry.space_group_name_H-M   'P 1'
#
loop_
_entity.id
_entity.type
_entity.pdbx_description
1 polymer ?
#
loop_
_entity_poly.entity_id
_entity_poly.type
_entity_poly.pdbx_seq_one_letter_code
_entity_poly.pdbx_strand_id
1 'polypeptide(L)'
;MLKKNLLLIFLILTFQQTLSAETIKVFNFTESEFKTLKVKKVRGADAKTKYSLGKNEYGNFIRSESENAASGLGKEIKINLSKSPFLNITWKVEKDLSGINENSKKGHDYAARVFVIKKTGATPLSNRAMNYVYSSNNEINSNQPSPYTKKSIDYVLSTTKEYLNEWVTVKVNVKEHFKKFHDLDVN
;
A
#
# COMPACT_ATOMS: atom_id res chain seq x y z
N MET A 1 -28.94 69.55 -11.70
CA MET A 1 -27.76 68.82 -11.21
C MET A 1 -28.10 67.34 -11.06
N LEU A 2 -27.87 66.51 -12.08
CA LEU A 2 -27.97 65.05 -11.95
C LEU A 2 -26.56 64.47 -11.81
N LYS A 3 -26.23 63.94 -10.63
CA LYS A 3 -25.00 63.17 -10.40
C LYS A 3 -25.20 61.75 -10.95
N LYS A 4 -24.44 61.42 -11.99
CA LYS A 4 -24.41 60.11 -12.64
C LYS A 4 -23.48 59.21 -11.81
N ASN A 5 -24.04 58.37 -10.93
CA ASN A 5 -23.25 57.38 -10.19
C ASN A 5 -22.97 56.18 -11.10
N LEU A 6 -21.72 56.09 -11.57
CA LEU A 6 -21.23 54.97 -12.36
C LEU A 6 -20.94 53.80 -11.40
N LEU A 7 -21.84 52.82 -11.34
CA LEU A 7 -21.65 51.61 -10.54
C LEU A 7 -20.67 50.69 -11.28
N LEU A 8 -19.41 50.63 -10.82
CA LEU A 8 -18.40 49.74 -11.37
C LEU A 8 -18.62 48.33 -10.79
N ILE A 9 -19.23 47.43 -11.57
CA ILE A 9 -19.37 46.01 -11.20
C ILE A 9 -18.03 45.32 -11.51
N PHE A 10 -17.25 45.03 -10.47
CA PHE A 10 -16.07 44.18 -10.59
C PHE A 10 -16.52 42.71 -10.70
N LEU A 11 -16.52 42.17 -11.92
CA LEU A 11 -16.79 40.75 -12.16
C LEU A 11 -15.52 39.95 -11.82
N ILE A 12 -15.45 39.37 -10.62
CA ILE A 12 -14.36 38.47 -10.23
C ILE A 12 -14.61 37.11 -10.90
N LEU A 13 -13.98 36.90 -12.05
CA LEU A 13 -13.89 35.59 -12.70
C LEU A 13 -12.92 34.71 -11.89
N THR A 14 -13.45 33.92 -10.96
CA THR A 14 -12.66 32.87 -10.30
C THR A 14 -12.35 31.78 -11.32
N PHE A 15 -11.12 31.75 -11.80
CA PHE A 15 -10.62 30.69 -12.67
C PHE A 15 -10.50 29.40 -11.83
N GLN A 16 -11.53 28.56 -11.83
CA GLN A 16 -11.48 27.26 -11.18
C GLN A 16 -10.58 26.34 -12.02
N GLN A 17 -9.31 26.23 -11.63
CA GLN A 17 -8.45 25.19 -12.18
C GLN A 17 -8.93 23.85 -11.66
N THR A 18 -9.47 23.00 -12.54
CA THR A 18 -9.71 21.60 -12.24
C THR A 18 -8.37 20.89 -12.07
N LEU A 19 -7.95 20.70 -10.82
CA LEU A 19 -6.83 19.83 -10.48
C LEU A 19 -7.25 18.38 -10.73
N SER A 20 -6.83 17.81 -11.86
CA SER A 20 -6.95 16.37 -12.11
C SER A 20 -5.84 15.64 -11.38
N ALA A 21 -6.19 14.83 -10.37
CA ALA A 21 -5.23 13.97 -9.70
C ALA A 21 -4.78 12.84 -10.64
N GLU A 22 -3.48 12.72 -10.89
CA GLU A 22 -2.93 11.61 -11.68
C GLU A 22 -3.18 10.30 -10.93
N THR A 23 -3.97 9.40 -11.52
CA THR A 23 -4.27 8.09 -10.95
C THR A 23 -3.52 7.02 -11.74
N ILE A 24 -2.63 6.30 -11.05
CA ILE A 24 -1.88 5.19 -11.64
C ILE A 24 -2.50 3.89 -11.14
N LYS A 25 -3.10 3.12 -12.05
CA LYS A 25 -3.61 1.80 -11.73
C LYS A 25 -2.47 0.79 -11.70
N VAL A 26 -2.00 0.46 -10.50
CA VAL A 26 -0.87 -0.46 -10.30
C VAL A 26 -1.20 -1.86 -10.77
N PHE A 27 -2.38 -2.39 -10.40
CA PHE A 27 -2.83 -3.72 -10.81
C PHE A 27 -4.20 -3.64 -11.46
N ASN A 28 -4.38 -4.36 -12.57
CA ASN A 28 -5.66 -4.56 -13.23
C ASN A 28 -6.32 -5.90 -12.86
N PHE A 29 -5.56 -6.84 -12.32
CA PHE A 29 -6.00 -8.18 -11.94
C PHE A 29 -6.70 -8.90 -13.12
N THR A 30 -6.13 -8.77 -14.32
CA THR A 30 -6.59 -9.50 -15.52
C THR A 30 -5.77 -10.76 -15.72
N GLU A 31 -6.30 -11.71 -16.50
CA GLU A 31 -5.54 -12.92 -16.88
C GLU A 31 -4.23 -12.61 -17.59
N SER A 32 -4.23 -11.63 -18.49
CA SER A 32 -3.04 -11.20 -19.21
C SER A 32 -1.98 -10.63 -18.27
N GLU A 33 -2.38 -9.75 -17.33
CA GLU A 33 -1.47 -9.18 -16.34
C GLU A 33 -0.95 -10.27 -15.40
N PHE A 34 -1.83 -11.15 -14.91
CA PHE A 34 -1.49 -12.20 -13.95
C PHE A 34 -0.35 -13.10 -14.45
N LYS A 35 -0.35 -13.44 -15.76
CA LYS A 35 0.73 -14.20 -16.41
C LYS A 35 2.09 -13.47 -16.42
N THR A 36 2.11 -12.15 -16.31
CA THR A 36 3.34 -11.35 -16.29
C THR A 36 3.90 -11.11 -14.88
N LEU A 37 3.10 -11.35 -13.84
CA LEU A 37 3.53 -11.14 -12.46
C LEU A 37 4.59 -12.15 -12.06
N LYS A 38 5.60 -11.67 -11.32
CA LYS A 38 6.71 -12.51 -10.87
C LYS A 38 6.42 -13.05 -9.48
N VAL A 39 6.49 -14.37 -9.33
CA VAL A 39 6.43 -15.04 -8.03
C VAL A 39 7.85 -15.30 -7.52
N LYS A 40 8.18 -14.77 -6.35
CA LYS A 40 9.47 -15.02 -5.68
C LYS A 40 9.24 -15.69 -4.34
N LYS A 41 9.74 -16.92 -4.18
CA LYS A 41 9.69 -17.65 -2.90
C LYS A 41 10.53 -16.91 -1.86
N VAL A 42 10.04 -16.82 -0.63
CA VAL A 42 10.81 -16.29 0.50
C VAL A 42 11.91 -17.30 0.85
N ARG A 43 13.10 -16.80 1.19
CA ARG A 43 14.22 -17.66 1.57
C ARG A 43 13.84 -18.45 2.83
N GLY A 44 14.02 -19.77 2.77
CA GLY A 44 13.70 -20.68 3.89
C GLY A 44 12.27 -21.23 3.88
N ALA A 45 11.38 -20.77 3.02
CA ALA A 45 10.07 -21.38 2.86
C ALA A 45 10.17 -22.69 2.06
N ASP A 46 9.39 -23.70 2.43
CA ASP A 46 9.36 -24.99 1.71
C ASP A 46 8.60 -24.86 0.39
N ALA A 47 7.44 -24.22 0.43
CA ALA A 47 6.55 -24.02 -0.71
C ALA A 47 6.32 -22.54 -1.06
N LYS A 48 5.71 -22.31 -2.22
CA LYS A 48 5.20 -20.99 -2.65
C LYS A 48 3.72 -20.87 -2.29
N THR A 49 3.29 -19.67 -1.91
CA THR A 49 1.87 -19.32 -1.83
C THR A 49 1.18 -19.58 -3.18
N LYS A 50 -0.01 -20.16 -3.14
CA LYS A 50 -0.86 -20.39 -4.31
C LYS A 50 -1.60 -19.09 -4.62
N TYR A 51 -1.63 -18.71 -5.89
CA TYR A 51 -2.34 -17.52 -6.35
C TYR A 51 -3.38 -17.89 -7.40
N SER A 52 -4.56 -17.30 -7.31
CA SER A 52 -5.63 -17.43 -8.30
C SER A 52 -6.30 -16.09 -8.55
N LEU A 53 -6.95 -15.95 -9.72
CA LEU A 53 -7.78 -14.79 -10.03
C LEU A 53 -9.20 -15.03 -9.52
N GLY A 54 -9.83 -13.96 -9.05
CA GLY A 54 -11.23 -13.95 -8.67
C GLY A 54 -11.92 -12.66 -9.12
N LYS A 55 -13.25 -12.64 -8.98
CA LYS A 55 -14.09 -11.48 -9.29
C LYS A 55 -15.25 -11.40 -8.29
N ASN A 56 -15.57 -10.20 -7.83
CA ASN A 56 -16.71 -9.89 -6.95
C ASN A 56 -17.39 -8.58 -7.39
N GLU A 57 -18.31 -8.04 -6.58
CA GLU A 57 -18.97 -6.75 -6.87
C GLU A 57 -18.01 -5.55 -6.98
N TYR A 58 -16.81 -5.61 -6.38
CA TYR A 58 -15.79 -4.57 -6.43
C TYR A 58 -14.82 -4.71 -7.61
N GLY A 59 -14.93 -5.80 -8.38
CA GLY A 59 -14.11 -6.07 -9.56
C GLY A 59 -13.22 -7.30 -9.44
N ASN A 60 -12.16 -7.34 -10.23
CA ASN A 60 -11.21 -8.45 -10.23
C ASN A 60 -10.23 -8.33 -9.06
N PHE A 61 -9.79 -9.46 -8.52
CA PHE A 61 -8.80 -9.53 -7.46
C PHE A 61 -7.88 -10.74 -7.63
N ILE A 62 -6.77 -10.74 -6.88
CA ILE A 62 -5.92 -11.92 -6.71
C ILE A 62 -6.18 -12.50 -5.33
N ARG A 63 -6.49 -13.79 -5.28
CA ARG A 63 -6.58 -14.58 -4.05
C ARG A 63 -5.22 -15.25 -3.81
N SER A 64 -4.77 -15.21 -2.56
CA SER A 64 -3.54 -15.89 -2.12
C SER A 64 -3.85 -16.89 -1.01
N GLU A 65 -3.42 -18.13 -1.17
CA GLU A 65 -3.58 -19.20 -0.19
C GLU A 65 -2.21 -19.77 0.19
N SER A 66 -1.92 -19.77 1.49
CA SER A 66 -0.62 -20.18 2.03
C SER A 66 -0.78 -21.29 3.06
N GLU A 67 -0.10 -22.41 2.83
CA GLU A 67 -0.07 -23.58 3.72
C GLU A 67 1.40 -23.95 3.93
N ASN A 68 1.97 -23.57 5.09
CA ASN A 68 3.42 -23.68 5.35
C ASN A 68 4.29 -23.18 4.17
N ALA A 69 3.88 -22.05 3.60
CA ALA A 69 4.46 -21.49 2.38
C ALA A 69 4.69 -19.98 2.55
N ALA A 70 5.61 -19.43 1.76
CA ALA A 70 5.78 -17.98 1.67
C ALA A 70 6.38 -17.58 0.32
N SER A 71 5.67 -16.73 -0.40
CA SER A 71 6.17 -16.07 -1.61
C SER A 71 5.61 -14.66 -1.72
N GLY A 72 6.29 -13.79 -2.46
CA GLY A 72 5.75 -12.51 -2.92
C GLY A 72 5.33 -12.60 -4.39
N LEU A 73 4.21 -11.99 -4.74
CA LEU A 73 3.74 -11.78 -6.10
C LEU A 73 3.77 -10.28 -6.42
N GLY A 74 4.39 -9.89 -7.53
CA GLY A 74 4.40 -8.49 -7.91
C GLY A 74 5.10 -8.19 -9.24
N LYS A 75 5.19 -6.89 -9.55
CA LYS A 75 5.90 -6.34 -10.71
C LYS A 75 6.61 -5.05 -10.34
N GLU A 76 7.62 -4.68 -11.10
CA GLU A 76 8.33 -3.42 -10.93
C GLU A 76 7.66 -2.34 -11.79
N ILE A 77 7.33 -1.20 -11.18
CA ILE A 77 6.79 -0.02 -11.87
C ILE A 77 7.47 1.24 -11.35
N LYS A 78 7.58 2.25 -12.22
CA LYS A 78 8.07 3.57 -11.86
C LYS A 78 6.88 4.48 -11.57
N ILE A 79 6.85 5.09 -10.39
CA ILE A 79 5.79 6.01 -9.93
C ILE A 79 6.44 7.35 -9.59
N ASN A 80 5.76 8.46 -9.91
CA ASN A 80 6.11 9.79 -9.43
C ASN A 80 5.23 10.17 -8.22
N LEU A 81 5.78 10.04 -7.01
CA LEU A 81 5.10 10.33 -5.76
C LEU A 81 4.86 11.83 -5.53
N SER A 82 5.45 12.73 -6.33
CA SER A 82 5.05 14.15 -6.30
C SER A 82 3.72 14.41 -7.00
N LYS A 83 3.28 13.49 -7.87
CA LYS A 83 1.98 13.58 -8.55
C LYS A 83 0.93 12.62 -7.97
N SER A 84 1.36 11.41 -7.61
CA SER A 84 0.51 10.37 -7.03
C SER A 84 1.06 9.84 -5.69
N PRO A 85 1.08 10.68 -4.63
CA PRO A 85 1.67 10.30 -3.33
C PRO A 85 0.89 9.23 -2.57
N PHE A 86 -0.39 9.04 -2.89
CA PHE A 86 -1.27 8.14 -2.16
C PHE A 86 -1.30 6.74 -2.75
N LEU A 87 -1.10 5.74 -1.90
CA LEU A 87 -1.40 4.34 -2.20
C LEU A 87 -2.79 4.02 -1.67
N ASN A 88 -3.63 3.44 -2.53
CA ASN A 88 -4.93 2.91 -2.15
C ASN A 88 -4.87 1.38 -2.27
N ILE A 89 -5.32 0.67 -1.24
CA ILE A 89 -5.32 -0.80 -1.20
C ILE A 89 -6.72 -1.24 -0.83
N THR A 90 -7.29 -2.14 -1.64
CA THR A 90 -8.50 -2.88 -1.27
C THR A 90 -8.11 -4.33 -1.05
N TRP A 91 -8.38 -4.85 0.13
CA TRP A 91 -7.98 -6.20 0.53
C TRP A 91 -8.98 -6.81 1.51
N LYS A 92 -8.89 -8.13 1.69
CA LYS A 92 -9.69 -8.93 2.61
C LYS A 92 -8.85 -10.07 3.15
N VAL A 93 -9.00 -10.37 4.43
CA VAL A 93 -8.38 -11.53 5.08
C VAL A 93 -9.48 -12.48 5.54
N GLU A 94 -9.52 -13.67 4.95
CA GLU A 94 -10.52 -14.70 5.28
C GLU A 94 -10.08 -15.59 6.44
N LYS A 95 -8.78 -15.79 6.62
CA LYS A 95 -8.18 -16.56 7.70
C LYS A 95 -6.98 -15.81 8.26
N ASP A 96 -7.02 -15.56 9.57
CA ASP A 96 -6.04 -14.74 10.25
C ASP A 96 -4.91 -15.57 10.88
N LEU A 97 -3.96 -14.87 11.49
CA LEU A 97 -2.82 -15.44 12.22
C LEU A 97 -2.87 -14.98 13.69
N SER A 98 -4.04 -15.09 14.32
CA SER A 98 -4.25 -14.66 15.69
C SER A 98 -3.37 -15.42 16.70
N GLY A 99 -2.96 -14.73 17.77
CA GLY A 99 -2.19 -15.28 18.89
C GLY A 99 -0.67 -15.24 18.72
N ILE A 100 -0.13 -14.72 17.61
CA ILE A 100 1.32 -14.54 17.44
C ILE A 100 1.78 -13.14 17.83
N ASN A 101 3.03 -13.03 18.27
CA ASN A 101 3.69 -11.74 18.43
C ASN A 101 4.38 -11.34 17.12
N GLU A 102 3.67 -10.56 16.31
CA GLU A 102 4.10 -10.04 15.00
C GLU A 102 5.38 -9.18 15.06
N ASN A 103 5.73 -8.70 16.24
CA ASN A 103 6.85 -7.79 16.48
C ASN A 103 8.14 -8.57 16.82
N SER A 104 8.01 -9.88 17.09
CA SER A 104 9.13 -10.77 17.42
C SER A 104 9.66 -11.45 16.16
N LYS A 105 10.98 -11.74 16.07
CA LYS A 105 11.54 -12.46 14.92
C LYS A 105 10.80 -13.77 14.61
N LYS A 106 10.51 -14.57 15.63
CA LYS A 106 9.85 -15.88 15.49
C LYS A 106 8.40 -15.75 15.02
N GLY A 107 7.66 -14.77 15.54
CA GLY A 107 6.25 -14.55 15.23
C GLY A 107 6.01 -13.51 14.15
N HIS A 108 7.04 -13.05 13.42
CA HIS A 108 6.96 -11.94 12.46
C HIS A 108 6.19 -12.34 11.19
N ASP A 109 4.90 -12.59 11.35
CA ASP A 109 3.99 -12.87 10.26
C ASP A 109 2.75 -11.99 10.26
N TYR A 110 2.20 -11.77 9.08
CA TYR A 110 1.00 -10.95 8.88
C TYR A 110 0.15 -11.60 7.80
N ALA A 111 -1.18 -11.49 7.94
CA ALA A 111 -2.12 -12.12 7.02
C ALA A 111 -1.98 -11.61 5.57
N ALA A 112 -1.62 -10.32 5.40
CA ALA A 112 -1.26 -9.75 4.11
C ALA A 112 -0.24 -8.62 4.25
N ARG A 113 0.55 -8.39 3.19
CA ARG A 113 1.62 -7.38 3.16
C ARG A 113 1.72 -6.72 1.79
N VAL A 114 1.91 -5.41 1.76
CA VAL A 114 2.27 -4.62 0.58
C VAL A 114 3.55 -3.84 0.86
N PHE A 115 4.60 -4.20 0.13
CA PHE A 115 5.90 -3.54 0.25
C PHE A 115 6.02 -2.39 -0.74
N VAL A 116 6.35 -1.20 -0.25
CA VAL A 116 6.82 -0.09 -1.06
C VAL A 116 8.30 0.13 -0.76
N ILE A 117 9.15 -0.01 -1.78
CA ILE A 117 10.60 -0.03 -1.62
C ILE A 117 11.23 1.13 -2.39
N LYS A 118 11.97 1.97 -1.69
CA LYS A 118 12.83 3.00 -2.29
C LYS A 118 14.26 2.48 -2.36
N LYS A 119 14.80 2.39 -3.58
CA LYS A 119 16.23 2.20 -3.81
C LYS A 119 16.98 3.49 -3.42
N THR A 120 17.93 3.39 -2.51
CA THR A 120 18.70 4.54 -1.95
C THR A 120 20.21 4.38 -2.13
N GLY A 121 20.66 3.30 -2.75
CA GLY A 121 22.07 3.02 -3.02
C GLY A 121 22.26 1.83 -3.96
N ALA A 122 23.51 1.44 -4.19
CA ALA A 122 23.86 0.39 -5.16
C ALA A 122 23.52 -1.03 -4.68
N THR A 123 23.42 -1.25 -3.37
CA THR A 123 23.17 -2.59 -2.80
C THR A 123 21.74 -2.73 -2.29
N PRO A 124 21.11 -3.91 -2.39
CA PRO A 124 19.77 -4.15 -1.83
C PRO A 124 19.67 -3.85 -0.33
N LEU A 125 20.78 -4.00 0.41
CA LEU A 125 20.87 -3.71 1.84
C LEU A 125 20.74 -2.22 2.15
N SER A 126 20.96 -1.33 1.19
CA SER A 126 20.82 0.11 1.39
C SER A 126 19.36 0.56 1.36
N ASN A 127 18.48 -0.18 0.68
CA ASN A 127 17.10 0.21 0.41
C ASN A 127 16.31 0.51 1.69
N ARG A 128 15.33 1.40 1.58
CA ARG A 128 14.31 1.66 2.60
C ARG A 128 12.96 1.12 2.15
N ALA A 129 12.22 0.55 3.09
CA ALA A 129 10.92 -0.03 2.82
C ALA A 129 9.85 0.43 3.82
N MET A 130 8.66 0.68 3.29
CA MET A 130 7.42 0.66 4.06
C MET A 130 6.73 -0.66 3.76
N ASN A 131 6.45 -1.45 4.79
CA ASN A 131 5.66 -2.66 4.71
C ASN A 131 4.28 -2.37 5.31
N TYR A 132 3.29 -2.20 4.46
CA TYR A 132 1.91 -1.99 4.88
C TYR A 132 1.25 -3.34 5.12
N VAL A 133 0.80 -3.56 6.33
CA VAL A 133 0.35 -4.89 6.77
C VAL A 133 -1.13 -4.91 7.12
N TYR A 134 -1.74 -6.06 6.86
CA TYR A 134 -3.00 -6.46 7.44
C TYR A 134 -2.68 -7.34 8.65
N SER A 135 -2.80 -6.77 9.84
CA SER A 135 -2.46 -7.44 11.09
C SER A 135 -3.57 -8.37 11.56
N SER A 136 -3.20 -9.40 12.31
CA SER A 136 -4.16 -10.22 13.06
C SER A 136 -4.14 -9.94 14.56
N ASN A 137 -3.21 -9.10 15.04
CA ASN A 137 -2.89 -9.00 16.46
C ASN A 137 -2.69 -7.56 16.96
N ASN A 138 -2.32 -6.63 16.09
CA ASN A 138 -2.02 -5.23 16.42
C ASN A 138 -3.13 -4.29 15.92
N GLU A 139 -3.22 -3.11 16.54
CA GLU A 139 -4.21 -2.09 16.22
C GLU A 139 -3.82 -1.28 14.97
N ILE A 140 -4.81 -0.71 14.29
CA ILE A 140 -4.60 0.19 13.15
C ILE A 140 -3.72 1.39 13.57
N ASN A 141 -2.86 1.86 12.67
CA ASN A 141 -1.87 2.93 12.87
C ASN A 141 -0.70 2.59 13.80
N SER A 142 -0.70 1.43 14.44
CA SER A 142 0.52 0.92 15.08
C SER A 142 1.60 0.68 14.03
N ASN A 143 2.85 0.92 14.43
CA ASN A 143 3.99 0.77 13.55
C ASN A 143 5.26 0.49 14.35
N GLN A 144 6.21 -0.16 13.70
CA GLN A 144 7.50 -0.49 14.28
C GLN A 144 8.53 -0.84 13.21
N PRO A 145 9.83 -0.73 13.51
CA PRO A 145 10.85 -1.34 12.68
C PRO A 145 10.72 -2.87 12.66
N SER A 146 10.96 -3.47 11.49
CA SER A 146 10.98 -4.92 11.37
C SER A 146 12.04 -5.52 12.31
N PRO A 147 11.74 -6.65 12.98
CA PRO A 147 12.69 -7.29 13.89
C PRO A 147 13.93 -7.85 13.17
N TYR A 148 13.90 -7.90 11.84
CA TYR A 148 15.04 -8.31 11.00
C TYR A 148 15.92 -7.14 10.56
N THR A 149 15.36 -5.94 10.42
CA THR A 149 16.10 -4.76 9.97
C THR A 149 15.36 -3.47 10.31
N LYS A 150 16.11 -2.47 10.80
CA LYS A 150 15.57 -1.12 11.06
C LYS A 150 15.26 -0.32 9.79
N LYS A 151 15.63 -0.84 8.61
CA LYS A 151 15.42 -0.19 7.29
C LYS A 151 14.05 -0.49 6.68
N SER A 152 13.28 -1.38 7.29
CA SER A 152 11.89 -1.68 6.93
C SER A 152 11.01 -1.31 8.12
N ILE A 153 9.93 -0.59 7.84
CA ILE A 153 8.94 -0.21 8.85
C ILE A 153 7.66 -0.94 8.53
N ASP A 154 7.17 -1.72 9.48
CA ASP A 154 5.87 -2.35 9.41
C ASP A 154 4.83 -1.37 9.94
N TYR A 155 3.81 -1.08 9.14
CA TYR A 155 2.74 -0.14 9.48
C TYR A 155 1.39 -0.82 9.29
N VAL A 156 0.60 -0.91 10.35
CA VAL A 156 -0.71 -1.57 10.32
C VAL A 156 -1.74 -0.64 9.69
N LEU A 157 -2.18 -0.99 8.47
CA LEU A 157 -3.26 -0.25 7.79
C LEU A 157 -4.63 -0.87 8.08
N SER A 158 -4.70 -2.16 8.36
CA SER A 158 -5.95 -2.87 8.66
C SER A 158 -5.67 -4.00 9.63
N THR A 159 -6.69 -4.42 10.39
CA THR A 159 -6.57 -5.48 11.39
C THR A 159 -7.78 -6.39 11.40
N THR A 160 -7.58 -7.69 11.61
CA THR A 160 -8.70 -8.66 11.68
C THR A 160 -9.49 -8.53 12.97
N LYS A 161 -8.97 -7.80 13.97
CA LYS A 161 -9.74 -7.41 15.16
C LYS A 161 -10.94 -6.53 14.82
N GLU A 162 -10.84 -5.75 13.75
CA GLU A 162 -11.91 -4.85 13.30
C GLU A 162 -12.64 -5.40 12.07
N TYR A 163 -11.92 -6.03 11.12
CA TYR A 163 -12.46 -6.32 9.78
C TYR A 163 -12.19 -7.76 9.29
N LEU A 164 -12.40 -8.77 10.14
CA LEU A 164 -12.23 -10.16 9.71
C LEU A 164 -13.23 -10.56 8.61
N ASN A 165 -12.74 -11.18 7.54
CA ASN A 165 -13.54 -11.66 6.41
C ASN A 165 -14.33 -10.55 5.68
N GLU A 166 -13.87 -9.30 5.76
CA GLU A 166 -14.49 -8.14 5.12
C GLU A 166 -13.54 -7.48 4.11
N TRP A 167 -14.11 -6.91 3.05
CA TRP A 167 -13.36 -6.10 2.10
C TRP A 167 -13.20 -4.69 2.67
N VAL A 168 -11.96 -4.23 2.79
CA VAL A 168 -11.67 -2.89 3.28
C VAL A 168 -10.80 -2.15 2.28
N THR A 169 -11.06 -0.85 2.11
CA THR A 169 -10.23 0.05 1.32
C THR A 169 -9.52 1.03 2.24
N VAL A 170 -8.19 1.04 2.16
CA VAL A 170 -7.34 1.95 2.91
C VAL A 170 -6.56 2.86 1.98
N LYS A 171 -6.27 4.08 2.46
CA LYS A 171 -5.49 5.08 1.73
C LYS A 171 -4.36 5.58 2.62
N VAL A 172 -3.15 5.62 2.09
CA VAL A 172 -1.96 6.08 2.82
C VAL A 172 -1.10 6.99 1.96
N ASN A 173 -0.58 8.07 2.55
CA ASN A 173 0.38 8.94 1.89
C ASN A 173 1.79 8.33 2.01
N VAL A 174 2.24 7.69 0.93
CA VAL A 174 3.55 7.03 0.87
C VAL A 174 4.67 8.05 1.01
N LYS A 175 4.55 9.21 0.35
CA LYS A 175 5.58 10.25 0.38
C LYS A 175 5.80 10.77 1.81
N GLU A 176 4.72 11.08 2.52
CA GLU A 176 4.78 11.51 3.92
C GLU A 176 5.32 10.41 4.84
N HIS A 177 4.93 9.15 4.62
CA HIS A 177 5.44 8.04 5.43
C HIS A 177 6.94 7.83 5.25
N PHE A 178 7.47 7.92 4.02
CA PHE A 178 8.91 7.87 3.81
C PHE A 178 9.63 9.04 4.49
N LYS A 179 9.07 10.24 4.46
CA LYS A 179 9.62 11.38 5.18
C LYS A 179 9.58 11.16 6.70
N LYS A 180 8.45 10.74 7.25
CA LYS A 180 8.26 10.56 8.70
C LYS A 180 9.12 9.44 9.29
N PHE A 181 9.17 8.28 8.63
CA PHE A 181 9.77 7.08 9.22
C PHE A 181 11.19 6.79 8.75
N HIS A 182 11.61 7.37 7.62
CA HIS A 182 12.96 7.18 7.08
C HIS A 182 13.74 8.48 6.93
N ASP A 183 13.14 9.64 7.21
CA ASP A 183 13.69 10.97 6.89
C ASP A 183 14.13 11.08 5.42
N LEU A 184 13.29 10.58 4.52
CA LEU A 184 13.56 10.56 3.09
C LEU A 184 12.51 11.32 2.29
N ASP A 185 12.96 12.34 1.57
CA ASP A 185 12.16 13.02 0.55
C ASP A 185 12.15 12.19 -0.73
N VAL A 186 10.98 11.61 -1.03
CA VAL A 186 10.77 10.76 -2.21
C VAL A 186 9.89 11.46 -3.25
N ASN A 187 10.26 11.28 -4.52
CA ASN A 187 9.57 11.81 -5.69
C ASN A 187 9.20 10.68 -6.64
#